data_AF-A0A2N5A2Y2-F1
#
_entry.id   AF-A0A2N5A2Y2-F1
#
_cell.length_a   1.000
_cell.length_b   1.000
_cell.length_c   1.000
_cell.angle_alpha   90.00
_cell.angle_beta   90.00
_cell.angle_gamma   90.00
#
_symmetry.space_group_name_H-M   'P 1'
#
loop_
_entity.id
_entity.type
_entity.pdbx_description
1 polymer ?
#
loop_
_entity_poly.entity_id
_entity_poly.type
_entity_poly.pdbx_seq_one_letter_code
_entity_poly.pdbx_strand_id
1 'polypeptide(L)'
;MKIGVFVPIGNNGWLISTHAPQYMPTFELNKAIVQKAEHYHFDFALSMIKLRGFGGKTEFWDHNLESFTLMAGLAAVTSKIQI
;
A
#
# COMPACT_ATOMS: atom_id res chain seq x y z
N MET A 1 -15.91 -0.67 -16.57
CA MET A 1 -15.60 -0.31 -15.17
C MET A 1 -14.09 -0.35 -15.01
N LYS A 2 -13.48 0.63 -14.34
CA LYS A 2 -12.05 0.60 -14.01
C LYS A 2 -11.83 -0.07 -12.65
N ILE A 3 -10.72 -0.79 -12.50
CA ILE A 3 -10.33 -1.52 -11.29
C ILE A 3 -9.01 -0.95 -10.76
N GLY A 4 -8.96 -0.62 -9.47
CA GLY A 4 -7.74 -0.15 -8.84
C GLY A 4 -7.40 -0.91 -7.57
N VAL A 5 -6.13 -0.85 -7.19
CA VAL A 5 -5.62 -1.42 -5.94
C VAL A 5 -5.35 -0.29 -4.96
N PHE A 6 -5.94 -0.38 -3.78
CA PHE A 6 -5.52 0.46 -2.66
C PHE A 6 -4.29 -0.22 -2.05
N VAL A 7 -3.13 0.44 -2.06
CA VAL A 7 -1.88 -0.19 -1.60
C VAL A 7 -1.73 -0.02 -0.08
N PRO A 8 -1.18 -1.03 0.62
CA PRO A 8 -1.06 -0.99 2.07
C PRO A 8 0.14 -0.11 2.49
N ILE A 9 -0.07 1.20 2.45
CA ILE A 9 0.88 2.21 2.93
C ILE A 9 1.03 2.20 4.46
N GLY A 10 0.05 1.62 5.17
CA GLY A 10 0.09 1.36 6.61
C GLY A 10 0.24 -0.13 6.92
N ASN A 11 0.84 -0.46 8.07
CA ASN A 11 1.00 -1.85 8.52
C ASN A 11 -0.35 -2.58 8.60
N ASN A 12 -0.34 -3.87 8.26
CA ASN A 12 -1.50 -4.78 8.30
C ASN A 12 -2.68 -4.43 7.37
N GLY A 13 -2.51 -3.46 6.46
CA GLY A 13 -3.53 -3.12 5.45
C GLY A 13 -4.83 -2.66 6.10
N TRP A 14 -5.93 -3.39 5.92
CA TRP A 14 -7.25 -3.00 6.43
C TRP A 14 -7.82 -3.96 7.48
N LEU A 15 -6.99 -4.83 8.08
CA LEU A 15 -7.45 -5.80 9.07
C LEU A 15 -6.87 -5.50 10.46
N ILE A 16 -7.75 -5.21 11.42
CA ILE A 16 -7.40 -4.96 12.82
C ILE A 16 -7.56 -6.26 13.62
N SER A 17 -6.63 -7.21 13.43
CA SER A 17 -6.71 -8.53 14.06
C SER A 17 -5.33 -9.15 14.22
N THR A 18 -5.10 -9.82 15.35
CA THR A 18 -3.88 -10.63 15.58
C THR A 18 -3.85 -11.91 14.74
N HIS A 19 -4.98 -12.31 14.14
CA HIS A 19 -5.06 -13.45 13.22
C HIS A 19 -4.93 -13.03 11.74
N ALA A 20 -4.85 -11.73 11.44
CA ALA A 20 -4.54 -11.26 10.10
C ALA A 20 -3.03 -11.40 9.82
N PRO A 21 -2.60 -11.40 8.54
CA PRO A 21 -1.20 -11.26 8.21
C PRO A 21 -0.59 -10.01 8.86
N GLN A 22 0.54 -10.18 9.56
CA GLN A 22 1.27 -9.08 10.19
C GLN A 22 2.43 -8.67 9.28
N TYR A 23 2.43 -7.42 8.82
CA TYR A 23 3.47 -6.91 7.92
C TYR A 23 3.64 -5.40 8.03
N MET A 24 4.86 -4.93 7.77
CA MET A 24 5.20 -3.51 7.75
C MET A 24 5.09 -2.93 6.34
N PRO A 25 4.72 -1.64 6.20
CA PRO A 25 4.66 -1.00 4.89
C PRO A 25 6.07 -0.66 4.44
N THR A 26 6.61 -1.45 3.52
CA THR A 26 7.92 -1.21 2.91
C THR A 26 7.76 -0.85 1.43
N PHE A 27 8.77 -0.19 0.86
CA PHE A 27 8.79 0.10 -0.57
C PHE A 27 8.72 -1.18 -1.41
N GLU A 28 9.55 -2.19 -1.11
CA GLU A 28 9.57 -3.45 -1.89
C GLU A 28 8.25 -4.22 -1.81
N LEU A 29 7.55 -4.19 -0.66
CA LEU A 29 6.20 -4.76 -0.56
C LEU A 29 5.23 -4.04 -1.49
N ASN A 30 5.18 -2.70 -1.43
CA ASN A 30 4.27 -1.91 -2.26
C ASN A 30 4.62 -2.04 -3.75
N LYS A 31 5.91 -2.07 -4.11
CA LYS A 31 6.39 -2.34 -5.47
C LYS A 31 5.92 -3.70 -5.98
N ALA A 32 6.10 -4.77 -5.20
CA ALA A 32 5.66 -6.10 -5.59
C ALA A 32 4.13 -6.19 -5.80
N ILE A 33 3.36 -5.48 -4.96
CA ILE A 33 1.90 -5.38 -5.10
C ILE A 33 1.53 -4.65 -6.39
N VAL A 34 2.09 -3.46 -6.62
CA VAL A 34 1.73 -2.62 -7.78
C VAL A 34 2.20 -3.26 -9.09
N GLN A 35 3.40 -3.84 -9.15
CA GLN A 35 3.87 -4.54 -10.35
C GLN A 35 3.02 -5.77 -10.67
N LYS A 36 2.52 -6.49 -9.64
CA LYS A 36 1.58 -7.59 -9.84
C LYS A 36 0.21 -7.09 -10.30
N ALA A 37 -0.28 -5.99 -9.76
CA ALA A 37 -1.52 -5.36 -10.20
C ALA A 37 -1.42 -4.90 -11.66
N GLU A 38 -0.31 -4.24 -12.04
CA GLU A 38 -0.01 -3.84 -13.42
C GLU A 38 0.05 -5.06 -14.37
N HIS A 39 0.70 -6.16 -13.94
CA HIS A 39 0.74 -7.41 -14.71
C HIS A 39 -0.67 -7.95 -15.01
N TYR A 40 -1.60 -7.83 -14.07
CA TYR A 40 -3.00 -8.24 -14.22
C TYR A 40 -3.94 -7.13 -14.72
N HIS A 41 -3.39 -6.08 -15.33
CA HIS A 41 -4.15 -5.01 -16.00
C HIS A 41 -5.08 -4.20 -15.08
N PHE A 42 -4.70 -4.02 -13.80
CA PHE A 42 -5.34 -2.99 -12.98
C PHE A 42 -5.11 -1.61 -13.61
N ASP A 43 -6.13 -0.75 -13.55
CA ASP A 43 -6.11 0.57 -14.18
C ASP A 43 -5.32 1.59 -13.34
N PHE A 44 -5.35 1.48 -12.01
CA PHE A 44 -4.68 2.43 -11.10
C PHE A 44 -4.25 1.81 -9.76
N ALA A 45 -3.26 2.42 -9.12
CA ALA A 45 -2.87 2.17 -7.74
C ALA A 45 -2.96 3.46 -6.93
N LEU A 46 -3.55 3.40 -5.74
CA LEU A 46 -3.74 4.56 -4.86
C LEU A 46 -3.10 4.28 -3.51
N SER A 47 -2.48 5.29 -2.89
CA SER A 47 -2.18 5.29 -1.46
C SER A 47 -2.98 6.39 -0.75
N MET A 48 -3.42 6.09 0.48
CA MET A 48 -3.93 7.14 1.37
C MET A 48 -2.77 7.87 2.04
N ILE A 49 -3.10 8.89 2.82
CA ILE A 49 -2.21 9.40 3.86
C ILE A 49 -2.85 9.17 5.23
N LYS A 50 -2.10 8.59 6.17
CA LYS A 50 -2.54 8.39 7.55
C LYS A 50 -1.46 8.89 8.51
N LEU A 51 -1.76 9.99 9.18
CA LEU A 51 -0.79 10.75 9.99
C LEU A 51 -0.66 10.27 11.44
N ARG A 52 -1.52 9.34 11.86
CA ARG A 52 -1.53 8.78 13.22
C ARG A 52 -2.24 7.44 13.22
N GLY A 53 -1.67 6.45 13.89
CA GLY A 53 -2.26 5.12 14.07
C GLY A 53 -3.24 5.03 15.24
N PHE A 54 -3.59 3.79 15.57
CA PHE A 54 -4.60 3.44 16.56
C PHE A 54 -4.06 2.54 17.70
N GLY A 55 -2.77 2.18 17.71
CA GLY A 55 -2.19 1.38 18.78
C GLY A 55 -2.70 -0.07 18.83
N GLY A 56 -2.77 -0.60 20.05
CA GLY A 56 -3.22 -1.96 20.34
C GLY A 56 -2.16 -3.03 20.05
N LYS A 57 -2.53 -4.30 20.20
CA LYS A 57 -1.60 -5.44 20.04
C LYS A 57 -0.97 -5.54 18.65
N THR A 58 -1.63 -4.98 17.64
CA THR A 58 -1.18 -5.00 16.24
C THR A 58 -0.59 -3.66 15.80
N GLU A 59 -0.53 -2.66 16.69
CA GLU A 59 -0.02 -1.31 16.41
C GLU A 59 -0.66 -0.74 15.13
N PHE A 60 -1.98 -0.85 15.02
CA PHE A 60 -2.67 -0.72 13.73
C PHE A 60 -2.52 0.70 13.16
N TRP A 61 -1.85 0.78 12.00
CA TRP A 61 -1.46 2.03 11.33
C TRP A 61 -0.55 2.95 12.16
N ASP A 62 0.11 2.45 13.19
CA ASP A 62 1.16 3.22 13.86
C ASP A 62 2.38 3.41 12.95
N HIS A 63 2.53 2.53 11.97
CA HIS A 63 3.60 2.56 10.97
C HIS A 63 3.01 2.86 9.60
N ASN A 64 3.32 4.04 9.05
CA ASN A 64 2.90 4.47 7.71
C ASN A 64 4.06 5.16 6.98
N LEU A 65 4.14 4.97 5.66
CA LEU A 65 4.99 5.79 4.78
C LEU A 65 4.27 7.09 4.39
N GLU A 66 4.98 8.00 3.73
CA GLU A 66 4.41 9.21 3.13
C GLU A 66 3.96 8.93 1.69
N SER A 67 2.79 9.46 1.31
CA SER A 67 2.09 9.08 0.08
C SER A 67 2.81 9.58 -1.19
N PHE A 68 3.18 10.85 -1.27
CA PHE A 68 3.80 11.41 -2.49
C PHE A 68 5.14 10.76 -2.80
N THR A 69 6.00 10.59 -1.80
CA THR A 69 7.31 9.96 -1.93
C THR A 69 7.20 8.46 -2.26
N LEU A 70 6.24 7.74 -1.65
CA LEU A 70 5.96 6.35 -2.03
C LEU A 70 5.50 6.27 -3.48
N MET A 71 4.50 7.06 -3.88
CA MET A 71 3.96 7.04 -5.24
C MET A 71 5.03 7.43 -6.28
N ALA A 72 5.91 8.39 -5.98
CA ALA A 72 7.04 8.74 -6.85
C ALA A 72 8.00 7.55 -7.06
N GLY A 73 8.33 6.80 -6.00
CA GLY A 73 9.14 5.60 -6.10
C GLY A 73 8.47 4.49 -6.93
N LEU A 74 7.16 4.31 -6.75
CA LEU A 74 6.38 3.33 -7.51
C LEU A 74 6.29 3.69 -8.99
N ALA A 75 6.05 4.96 -9.30
CA ALA A 75 6.02 5.48 -10.66
C ALA A 75 7.32 5.20 -11.43
N ALA A 76 8.47 5.23 -10.75
CA ALA A 76 9.78 4.94 -11.35
C ALA A 76 9.98 3.46 -11.74
N VAL A 77 9.14 2.54 -11.26
CA VAL A 77 9.29 1.08 -11.46
C VAL A 77 8.05 0.43 -12.08
N THR A 78 7.15 1.23 -12.65
CA THR A 78 5.93 0.81 -13.37
C THR A 78 5.87 1.49 -14.74
N SER A 79 5.01 1.00 -15.64
CA SER A 79 5.02 1.44 -17.04
C SER A 79 3.64 1.71 -17.66
N LYS A 80 2.55 1.27 -17.04
CA LYS A 80 1.19 1.31 -17.60
C LYS A 80 0.13 1.72 -16.59
N ILE A 81 0.23 1.25 -15.35
CA ILE A 81 -0.76 1.52 -14.30
C ILE A 81 -0.77 3.01 -13.94
N GLN A 82 -1.94 3.61 -13.70
CA GLN A 82 -2.00 4.99 -13.21
C GLN A 82 -1.57 5.05 -11.73
N ILE A 83 -0.82 6.09 -11.40
CA ILE A 83 -0.27 6.41 -10.09
C ILE A 83 -0.86 7.74 -9.62
#